data_AF-A0A367M3H0-F1
#
_entry.id   AF-A0A367M3H0-F1
#
_cell.length_a   1.000
_cell.length_b   1.000
_cell.length_c   1.000
_cell.angle_alpha   90.00
_cell.angle_beta   90.00
_cell.angle_gamma   90.00
#
_symmetry.space_group_name_H-M   'P 1'
#
loop_
_entity.id
_entity.type
_entity.pdbx_description
1 polymer ?
#
loop_
_entity_poly.entity_id
_entity_poly.type
_entity_poly.pdbx_seq_one_letter_code
_entity_poly.pdbx_strand_id
1 'polypeptide(L)' 'AIVGVVTNGLFAARPADLLLLGTADGVKTLKA' A
#
# COMPACT_ATOMS: atom_id res chain seq x y z
N ALA A 1 19.31 -4.34 5.36
CA ALA A 1 19.55 -2.90 5.59
C ALA A 1 20.74 -2.47 4.74
N ILE A 2 20.69 -1.28 4.14
CA ILE A 2 21.73 -0.77 3.25
C ILE A 2 22.27 0.51 3.89
N VAL A 3 23.59 0.62 4.03
CA VAL A 3 24.21 1.79 4.64
C VAL A 3 23.89 3.05 3.83
N GLY A 4 23.52 4.12 4.53
CA GLY A 4 23.16 5.40 3.90
C GLY A 4 21.72 5.47 3.38
N VAL A 5 20.93 4.40 3.44
CA VAL A 5 19.50 4.46 3.12
C VAL A 5 18.74 5.05 4.29
N VAL A 6 18.03 6.15 4.01
CA VAL A 6 17.19 6.83 5.00
C VAL A 6 15.80 6.18 5.06
N THR A 7 15.14 6.00 3.90
CA THR A 7 13.81 5.40 3.80
C THR A 7 13.73 4.52 2.54
N ASN A 8 13.14 3.32 2.67
CA ASN A 8 12.65 2.59 1.51
C ASN A 8 11.15 2.87 1.36
N GLY A 9 10.69 3.22 0.17
CA GLY A 9 9.28 3.57 -0.11
C GLY A 9 8.32 2.38 -0.07
N LEU A 10 8.71 1.27 0.55
CA LEU A 10 7.92 0.04 0.62
C LEU A 10 7.12 0.04 1.92
N PHE A 11 5.82 0.27 1.81
CA PHE A 11 4.87 0.19 2.92
C PHE A 11 4.41 -1.26 3.12
N ALA A 12 5.36 -2.19 3.28
CA ALA A 12 5.08 -3.63 3.43
C ALA A 12 4.94 -4.06 4.89
N ALA A 13 5.77 -3.52 5.78
CA ALA A 13 5.69 -3.82 7.22
C ALA A 13 4.47 -3.17 7.90
N ARG A 14 3.92 -2.12 7.29
CA ARG A 14 2.63 -1.51 7.63
C ARG A 14 1.86 -1.26 6.32
N PRO A 15 1.14 -2.28 5.81
CA PRO A 15 0.33 -2.12 4.61
C PRO A 15 -0.89 -1.26 4.89
N ALA A 16 -1.68 -0.99 3.85
CA ALA A 16 -2.98 -0.36 4.01
C ALA A 16 -3.97 -1.33 4.66
N ASP A 17 -4.73 -0.86 5.66
CA ASP A 17 -5.80 -1.65 6.29
C ASP A 17 -7.03 -1.81 5.37
N LEU A 18 -7.25 -0.82 4.48
CA LEU A 18 -8.35 -0.76 3.53
C LEU A 18 -7.88 -0.12 2.21
N LEU A 19 -8.17 -0.76 1.09
CA LEU A 19 -7.93 -0.25 -0.26
C LEU A 19 -9.26 0.01 -0.97
N LEU A 20 -9.48 1.26 -1.36
CA LEU A 20 -10.59 1.70 -2.20
C LEU A 20 -10.10 1.80 -3.65
N LEU A 21 -10.37 0.77 -4.44
CA LEU A 21 -9.92 0.65 -5.82
C LEU A 21 -11.01 1.16 -6.78
N GLY A 22 -10.73 2.23 -7.50
CA GLY A 22 -11.60 2.68 -8.59
C GLY A 22 -11.51 1.73 -9.79
N THR A 23 -12.65 1.22 -10.26
CA THR A 23 -12.79 0.42 -11.48
C THR A 23 -13.82 1.04 -12.41
N ALA A 24 -13.94 0.53 -13.65
CA ALA A 24 -14.96 0.98 -14.60
C ALA A 24 -16.40 0.75 -14.09
N ASP A 25 -16.58 -0.25 -13.23
CA ASP A 25 -17.89 -0.63 -12.66
C ASP A 25 -18.17 0.04 -11.30
N GLY A 26 -17.26 0.89 -10.80
CA GLY A 26 -17.40 1.59 -9.52
C GLY A 26 -16.23 1.36 -8.55
N VAL A 27 -16.44 1.60 -7.26
CA VAL A 27 -15.39 1.45 -6.24
C VAL A 27 -15.41 0.04 -5.65
N LYS A 28 -14.29 -0.67 -5.74
CA LYS A 28 -14.07 -1.96 -5.07
C LYS A 28 -13.31 -1.75 -3.77
N THR A 29 -13.82 -2.35 -2.70
CA THR A 29 -13.16 -2.31 -1.39
C THR A 29 -12.39 -3.62 -1.15
N LEU A 30 -11.10 -3.52 -0.82
CA LEU A 30 -10.22 -4.64 -0.47
C LEU A 30 -9.66 -4.44 0.93
N LYS A 31 -9.53 -5.51 1.72
CA LYS A 31 -8.96 -5.51 3.08
C LYS A 31 -7.77 -6.46 3.15
N ALA A 32 -6.80 -6.12 3.98
CA ALA A 32 -5.62 -6.94 4.27
C ALA A 32 -5.96 -8.09 5.23
#